data_AF-A0A0M3AA85-F1
#
_entry.id   AF-A0A0M3AA85-F1
#
_cell.length_a   1.000
_cell.length_b   1.000
_cell.length_c   1.000
_cell.angle_alpha   90.00
_cell.angle_beta   90.00
_cell.angle_gamma   90.00
#
_symmetry.space_group_name_H-M   'P 1'
#
loop_
_entity.id
_entity.type
_entity.pdbx_description
1 polymer ?
#
loop_
_entity_poly.entity_id
_entity_poly.type
_entity_poly.pdbx_seq_one_letter_code
_entity_poly.pdbx_strand_id
1 'polypeptide(L)'
;MPTIRVSKDGKIANPLAKKLLIVNTNTYEINLEQPELVIDKRSFCIVTLAEHYVRNIQKYECLDNFIKLFSGQNTKIEIETINGNILGANVNTYFLNQLKLSIKGLIVLNSVRDGTYIE
;
A
#
# COMPACT_ATOMS: atom_id res chain seq x y z
N MET A 1 13.65 9.04 -14.46
CA MET A 1 13.57 8.04 -15.53
C MET A 1 13.19 6.70 -14.93
N PRO A 2 12.09 6.05 -15.34
CA PRO A 2 11.79 4.70 -14.89
C PRO A 2 12.69 3.72 -15.65
N THR A 3 13.67 3.12 -14.97
CA THR A 3 14.50 2.05 -15.52
C THR A 3 13.74 0.73 -15.47
N ILE A 4 13.16 0.33 -16.59
CA ILE A 4 12.59 -1.00 -16.78
C ILE A 4 13.75 -1.96 -17.05
N ARG A 5 13.96 -2.94 -16.16
CA ARG A 5 14.91 -4.04 -16.41
C ARG A 5 14.21 -5.09 -17.27
N VAL A 6 14.57 -5.15 -18.55
CA VAL A 6 14.08 -6.15 -19.50
C VAL A 6 14.84 -7.46 -19.26
N SER A 7 14.12 -8.58 -19.06
CA SER A 7 14.72 -9.91 -18.93
C SER A 7 15.27 -10.40 -20.28
N LYS A 8 16.19 -11.37 -20.26
CA LYS A 8 16.81 -11.95 -21.48
C LYS A 8 15.80 -12.53 -22.48
N ASP A 9 14.57 -12.82 -22.05
CA ASP A 9 13.49 -13.40 -22.87
C ASP A 9 12.47 -12.35 -23.37
N GLY A 10 12.76 -11.05 -23.23
CA GLY A 10 11.91 -9.98 -23.76
C GLY A 10 10.58 -9.75 -23.03
N LYS A 11 10.29 -10.49 -21.95
CA LYS A 11 9.09 -10.27 -21.12
C LYS A 11 9.41 -9.33 -19.96
N ILE A 12 8.61 -8.28 -19.82
CA ILE A 12 8.57 -7.43 -18.63
C ILE A 12 7.98 -8.28 -17.49
N ALA A 13 8.83 -8.88 -16.67
CA ALA A 13 8.38 -9.60 -15.48
C ALA A 13 8.21 -8.59 -14.35
N ASN A 14 6.98 -8.12 -14.15
CA ASN A 14 6.64 -7.33 -12.97
C ASN A 14 6.89 -8.16 -11.71
N PRO A 15 7.48 -7.57 -10.66
CA PRO A 15 7.78 -8.33 -9.46
C PRO A 15 6.48 -8.75 -8.76
N LEU A 16 6.49 -9.95 -8.18
CA LEU A 16 5.43 -10.45 -7.32
C LEU A 16 5.72 -10.03 -5.88
N ALA A 17 4.87 -9.17 -5.33
CA ALA A 17 4.88 -8.75 -3.95
C ALA A 17 4.30 -9.84 -3.05
N LYS A 18 4.89 -10.04 -1.87
CA LYS A 18 4.36 -10.90 -0.80
C LYS A 18 3.91 -10.09 0.41
N LYS A 19 4.59 -8.98 0.67
CA LYS A 19 4.33 -8.11 1.82
C LYS A 19 4.63 -6.66 1.48
N LEU A 20 4.03 -5.76 2.24
CA LEU A 20 4.49 -4.39 2.40
C LEU A 20 5.17 -4.22 3.76
N LEU A 21 6.27 -3.48 3.76
CA LEU A 21 7.03 -3.12 4.94
C LEU A 21 6.98 -1.61 5.10
N ILE A 22 6.40 -1.12 6.18
CA ILE A 22 6.45 0.30 6.56
C ILE A 22 7.70 0.45 7.41
N VAL A 23 8.74 1.04 6.82
CA VAL A 23 10.06 1.20 7.45
C VAL A 23 10.17 2.63 7.97
N ASN A 24 10.15 2.76 9.29
CA ASN A 24 10.48 4.00 10.01
C ASN A 24 11.48 3.68 11.13
N THR A 25 11.33 4.28 12.33
CA THR A 25 12.07 3.87 13.53
C THR A 25 11.82 2.39 13.88
N ASN A 26 10.61 1.92 13.60
CA ASN A 26 10.21 0.52 13.67
C ASN A 26 9.81 0.04 12.26
N THR A 27 9.85 -1.28 12.06
CA THR A 27 9.33 -1.90 10.83
C THR A 27 7.99 -2.54 11.13
N TYR A 28 6.95 -2.14 10.38
CA TYR A 28 5.64 -2.79 10.43
C TYR A 28 5.43 -3.61 9.17
N GLU A 29 5.01 -4.86 9.34
CA GLU A 29 4.76 -5.78 8.23
C GLU A 29 3.25 -5.88 7.94
N ILE A 30 2.92 -5.86 6.65
CA ILE A 30 1.58 -6.14 6.13
C ILE A 30 1.70 -7.28 5.13
N ASN A 31 1.22 -8.45 5.53
CA ASN A 31 1.22 -9.65 4.69
C ASN A 31 0.09 -9.59 3.68
N LEU A 32 0.40 -9.87 2.42
CA LEU A 32 -0.63 -10.11 1.41
C LEU A 32 -1.15 -11.54 1.56
N GLU A 33 -2.46 -11.72 1.41
CA GLU A 33 -3.10 -13.06 1.44
C GLU A 33 -2.57 -13.95 0.32
N GLN A 34 -2.27 -13.35 -0.83
CA GLN A 34 -1.67 -13.99 -2.00
C GLN A 34 -0.65 -13.07 -2.65
N PRO A 35 0.37 -13.61 -3.35
CA PRO A 35 1.32 -12.76 -4.05
C PRO A 35 0.65 -11.95 -5.16
N GLU A 36 0.96 -10.66 -5.25
CA GLU A 36 0.35 -9.75 -6.23
C GLU A 36 1.37 -9.12 -7.17
N LEU A 37 0.97 -8.89 -8.41
CA LEU A 37 1.82 -8.24 -9.42
C LEU A 37 1.92 -6.73 -9.17
N VAL A 38 3.15 -6.24 -9.04
CA VAL A 38 3.41 -4.80 -8.87
C VAL A 38 3.55 -4.14 -10.24
N ILE A 39 2.51 -3.41 -10.66
CA ILE A 39 2.50 -2.67 -11.93
C ILE A 39 3.10 -1.27 -11.75
N ASP A 40 2.52 -0.47 -10.86
CA ASP A 40 3.07 0.82 -10.42
C ASP A 40 3.31 0.78 -8.91
N LYS A 41 4.55 1.02 -8.48
CA LYS A 41 4.96 0.77 -7.11
C LYS A 41 4.22 1.63 -6.08
N ARG A 42 4.03 2.92 -6.39
CA ARG A 42 3.39 3.86 -5.47
C ARG A 42 1.90 3.57 -5.36
N SER A 43 1.23 3.40 -6.50
CA SER A 43 -0.19 3.11 -6.57
C SER A 43 -0.49 1.76 -5.93
N PHE A 44 0.35 0.75 -6.17
CA PHE A 44 0.28 -0.54 -5.50
C PHE A 44 0.33 -0.36 -3.97
N CYS A 45 1.33 0.35 -3.43
CA CYS A 45 1.41 0.61 -1.99
C CYS A 45 0.14 1.30 -1.47
N ILE A 46 -0.36 2.33 -2.15
CA ILE A 46 -1.55 3.07 -1.69
C ILE A 46 -2.78 2.17 -1.66
N VAL A 47 -3.06 1.43 -2.73
CA VAL A 47 -4.23 0.57 -2.85
C VAL A 47 -4.17 -0.55 -1.82
N THR A 48 -3.07 -1.27 -1.73
CA THR A 48 -2.89 -2.35 -0.76
C THR A 48 -3.04 -1.87 0.68
N LEU A 49 -2.46 -0.72 1.05
CA LEU A 49 -2.60 -0.16 2.40
C LEU A 49 -4.04 0.28 2.69
N ALA A 50 -4.72 0.84 1.68
CA ALA A 50 -6.09 1.26 1.83
C ALA A 50 -7.02 0.05 2.03
N GLU A 51 -6.86 -1.00 1.24
CA GLU A 51 -7.57 -2.26 1.41
C GLU A 51 -7.28 -2.89 2.78
N HIS A 52 -6.01 -2.93 3.18
CA HIS A 52 -5.61 -3.47 4.48
C HIS A 52 -6.28 -2.73 5.64
N TYR A 53 -6.32 -1.40 5.60
CA TYR A 53 -7.03 -0.62 6.60
C TYR A 53 -8.52 -0.97 6.62
N VAL A 54 -9.19 -0.97 5.46
CA VAL A 54 -10.64 -1.22 5.36
C VAL A 54 -11.02 -2.61 5.84
N ARG A 55 -10.22 -3.64 5.54
CA ARG A 55 -10.42 -5.01 6.03
C ARG A 55 -10.19 -5.14 7.54
N ASN A 56 -9.40 -4.24 8.14
CA ASN A 56 -8.96 -4.32 9.53
C ASN A 56 -9.29 -3.05 10.33
N ILE A 57 -10.39 -2.35 10.03
CA ILE A 57 -10.75 -1.07 10.68
C ILE A 57 -10.73 -1.20 12.21
N GLN A 58 -11.26 -2.30 12.74
CA GLN A 58 -11.32 -2.58 14.18
C GLN A 58 -9.94 -2.62 14.85
N LYS A 59 -8.88 -3.02 14.12
CA LYS A 59 -7.50 -3.09 14.64
C LYS A 59 -6.91 -1.70 14.89
N TYR A 60 -7.34 -0.70 14.14
CA TYR A 60 -6.76 0.65 14.17
C TYR A 60 -7.65 1.67 14.87
N GLU A 61 -8.90 1.30 15.18
CA GLU A 61 -9.97 2.13 15.74
C GLU A 61 -10.43 3.25 14.79
N CYS A 62 -9.51 4.04 14.24
CA CYS A 62 -9.79 5.12 13.32
C CYS A 62 -8.67 5.35 12.30
N LEU A 63 -8.99 6.13 11.25
CA LEU A 63 -8.08 6.42 10.15
C LEU A 63 -6.84 7.19 10.63
N ASP A 64 -7.00 8.14 11.54
CA ASP A 64 -5.87 8.95 12.00
C ASP A 64 -4.85 8.11 12.78
N ASN A 65 -5.30 7.10 13.54
CA ASN A 65 -4.42 6.16 14.21
C ASN A 65 -3.65 5.29 13.20
N PHE A 66 -4.30 4.84 12.12
CA PHE A 66 -3.60 4.15 11.04
C PHE A 66 -2.56 5.04 10.35
N ILE A 67 -2.90 6.31 10.08
CA ILE A 67 -1.98 7.25 9.44
C ILE A 67 -0.79 7.60 10.34
N LYS A 68 -0.95 7.60 11.67
CA LYS A 68 0.16 7.78 12.62
C LYS A 68 1.22 6.69 12.53
N LEU A 69 0.92 5.50 11.98
CA LEU A 69 1.95 4.47 11.74
C LEU A 69 3.04 4.97 10.79
N PHE A 70 2.77 6.03 10.02
CA PHE A 70 3.68 6.59 9.05
C PHE A 70 4.36 7.89 9.52
N SER A 71 4.13 8.35 10.76
CA SER A 71 4.60 9.66 11.23
C SER A 71 6.08 9.71 11.65
N GLY A 72 6.94 8.83 11.12
CA GLY A 72 8.38 8.81 11.40
C GLY A 72 9.22 9.63 10.40
N GLN A 73 10.40 10.06 10.83
CA GLN A 73 11.39 10.63 9.90
C GLN A 73 11.87 9.56 8.92
N ASN A 74 12.07 9.96 7.65
CA ASN A 74 12.51 9.08 6.57
C ASN A 74 11.64 7.82 6.39
N THR A 75 10.36 7.90 6.74
CA THR A 75 9.42 6.78 6.56
C THR A 75 9.35 6.42 5.07
N LYS A 76 9.54 5.15 4.77
CA LYS A 76 9.41 4.59 3.42
C LYS A 76 8.63 3.29 3.48
N ILE A 77 8.09 2.92 2.33
CA ILE A 77 7.40 1.67 2.13
C ILE A 77 8.25 0.83 1.20
N GLU A 78 8.62 -0.35 1.66
CA GLU A 78 9.28 -1.36 0.86
C GLU A 78 8.28 -2.46 0.50
N ILE A 79 8.47 -3.04 -0.68
CA ILE A 79 7.69 -4.15 -1.17
C ILE A 79 8.61 -5.38 -1.10
N GLU A 80 8.25 -6.35 -0.28
CA GLU A 80 8.97 -7.61 -0.22
C GLU A 80 8.55 -8.49 -1.40
N THR A 81 9.52 -8.92 -2.20
CA THR A 81 9.30 -9.77 -3.38
C THR A 81 10.06 -11.08 -3.24
N ILE A 82 9.81 -12.04 -4.14
CA ILE A 82 10.61 -13.28 -4.20
C ILE A 82 12.13 -13.04 -4.36
N ASN A 83 12.53 -11.88 -4.89
CA ASN A 83 13.91 -11.54 -5.19
C ASN A 83 14.50 -10.53 -4.16
N GLY A 84 13.81 -10.32 -3.04
CA GLY A 84 14.18 -9.35 -2.01
C GLY A 84 13.31 -8.09 -2.02
N ASN A 85 13.74 -7.10 -1.23
CA ASN A 85 12.97 -5.87 -1.01
C ASN A 85 13.26 -4.84 -2.08
N ILE A 86 12.18 -4.20 -2.57
CA ILE A 86 12.29 -3.05 -3.47
C ILE A 86 11.62 -1.84 -2.84
N LEU A 87 12.16 -0.65 -3.07
CA LEU A 87 11.49 0.58 -2.65
C LEU A 87 10.15 0.72 -3.39
N GLY A 88 9.07 0.82 -2.63
CA GLY A 88 7.71 1.07 -3.10
C GLY A 88 7.40 2.56 -3.20
N ALA A 89 7.48 3.26 -2.08
CA ALA A 89 7.25 4.70 -2.02
C ALA A 89 7.98 5.35 -0.83
N ASN A 90 8.44 6.60 -1.01
CA ASN A 90 8.79 7.45 0.12
C ASN A 90 7.51 8.05 0.68
N VAL A 91 7.36 8.05 2.00
CA VAL A 91 6.17 8.61 2.63
C VAL A 91 6.39 10.10 2.85
N ASN A 92 5.58 10.90 2.16
CA ASN A 92 5.51 12.35 2.29
C ASN A 92 4.04 12.77 2.42
N THR A 93 3.81 14.07 2.64
CA THR A 93 2.45 14.61 2.78
C THR A 93 1.55 14.26 1.59
N TYR A 94 2.10 14.28 0.37
CA TYR A 94 1.35 13.91 -0.83
C TYR A 94 0.90 12.45 -0.79
N PHE A 95 1.81 11.52 -0.45
CA PHE A 95 1.50 10.11 -0.30
C PHE A 95 0.41 9.87 0.75
N LEU A 96 0.53 10.50 1.93
CA LEU A 96 -0.45 10.36 3.01
C LEU A 96 -1.83 10.90 2.61
N ASN A 97 -1.87 12.03 1.89
CA ASN A 97 -3.13 12.57 1.38
C ASN A 97 -3.79 11.63 0.37
N GLN A 98 -3.02 11.06 -0.56
CA GLN A 98 -3.53 10.08 -1.50
C GLN A 98 -4.06 8.83 -0.78
N LEU A 99 -3.32 8.32 0.21
CA LEU A 99 -3.76 7.19 1.02
C LEU A 99 -5.07 7.47 1.76
N LYS A 100 -5.20 8.64 2.40
CA LYS A 100 -6.43 9.05 3.07
C LYS A 100 -7.62 9.11 2.11
N LEU A 101 -7.41 9.67 0.91
CA LEU A 101 -8.46 9.76 -0.11
C LEU A 101 -8.85 8.39 -0.64
N SER A 102 -7.89 7.52 -0.93
CA SER A 102 -8.15 6.14 -1.37
C SER A 102 -8.93 5.35 -0.33
N ILE A 103 -8.59 5.47 0.96
CA ILE A 103 -9.34 4.83 2.05
C ILE A 103 -10.78 5.34 2.11
N LYS A 104 -10.97 6.67 2.13
CA LYS A 104 -12.32 7.26 2.16
C LYS A 104 -13.15 6.83 0.96
N GLY A 105 -12.55 6.82 -0.23
CA GLY A 105 -13.19 6.35 -1.45
C GLY A 105 -13.60 4.87 -1.37
N LEU A 106 -12.71 4.00 -0.89
CA LEU A 106 -13.00 2.57 -0.69
C LEU A 106 -14.13 2.33 0.32
N ILE A 107 -14.17 3.10 1.42
CA ILE A 107 -15.27 3.01 2.40
C ILE A 107 -16.60 3.36 1.73
N VAL A 108 -16.66 4.49 1.02
CA VAL A 108 -17.88 4.92 0.31
C VAL A 108 -18.31 3.88 -0.73
N LEU A 109 -17.37 3.38 -1.54
CA LEU A 109 -17.66 2.35 -2.55
C LEU A 109 -18.22 1.07 -1.92
N ASN A 110 -17.66 0.63 -0.79
CA ASN A 110 -18.18 -0.53 -0.07
C ASN A 110 -19.57 -0.25 0.51
N SER A 111 -19.81 0.92 1.10
CA SER A 111 -21.14 1.29 1.60
C SER A 111 -22.19 1.33 0.49
N VAL A 112 -21.84 1.82 -0.70
CA VAL A 112 -22.72 1.78 -1.88
C VAL A 112 -22.98 0.35 -2.34
N ARG A 113 -21.93 -0.47 -2.48
CA ARG A 113 -22.04 -1.89 -2.85
C ARG A 113 -22.92 -2.68 -1.89
N ASP A 114 -22.78 -2.39 -0.60
CA ASP A 114 -23.46 -3.12 0.48
C ASP A 114 -24.84 -2.52 0.80
N GLY A 115 -25.29 -1.48 0.09
CA GLY A 115 -26.59 -0.84 0.26
C GLY A 115 -26.76 -0.07 1.58
N THR A 116 -25.66 0.31 2.22
CA THR A 116 -25.62 0.99 3.53
C THR A 116 -25.24 2.47 3.43
N TYR A 117 -25.03 2.98 2.21
CA TYR A 117 -24.75 4.39 1.98
C TYR A 117 -25.99 5.25 2.27
N ILE A 118 -25.81 6.29 3.08
CA ILE A 118 -26.84 7.28 3.41
C ILE A 118 -26.34 8.63 2.90
N GLU A 119 -27.16 9.31 2.11
CA GLU A 119 -26.87 10.64 1.54
C GLU A 119 -26.73 11.75 2.58
#